data_AF-A0A934SY76-F1
#
_entry.id   AF-A0A934SY76-F1
#
_cell.length_a   1.000
_cell.length_b   1.000
_cell.length_c   1.000
_cell.angle_alpha   90.00
_cell.angle_beta   90.00
_cell.angle_gamma   90.00
#
_symmetry.space_group_name_H-M   'P 1'
#
loop_
_entity.id
_entity.type
_entity.pdbx_description
1 polymer ?
#
loop_
_entity_poly.entity_id
_entity_poly.type
_entity_poly.pdbx_seq_one_letter_code
_entity_poly.pdbx_strand_id
1 'polypeptide(L)'
;MGNRLGEILIGLGKLSLDDVDKVVRTQTERDALFGEVARELRLVDDQDISMALARQFRYPYLLRGEGALSPLLMAAYDPFSEQAEVLRTVRNQLTQTWFSEKRKGLVVLGCGAGAGNSVFTANLALSFAQANERTLLIDANMRAPSQHELFRSGPHQGLSDMIAGRRMADMIFPVPGFDSLYLLPAGTVPPNPQELLLHPGFRGLNERLAKQFDVILLDVPSLATAHDALIVAAQTGGALMVLRRHATRVTEVKDATRQLRRAGISLAGCVMVDF
;
A
#
# COMPACT_ATOMS: atom_id res chain seq x y z
N MET A 1 -19.74 -16.20 -18.93
CA MET A 1 -18.90 -15.06 -18.49
C MET A 1 -17.84 -14.62 -19.53
N GLY A 2 -17.51 -15.41 -20.56
CA GLY A 2 -16.41 -15.10 -21.51
C GLY A 2 -16.62 -13.91 -22.45
N ASN A 3 -17.86 -13.52 -22.78
CA ASN A 3 -18.12 -12.50 -23.81
C ASN A 3 -17.58 -11.10 -23.46
N ARG A 4 -17.66 -10.69 -22.19
CA ARG A 4 -17.20 -9.36 -21.76
C ARG A 4 -15.69 -9.19 -21.87
N LEU A 5 -14.90 -10.24 -21.63
CA LEU A 5 -13.45 -10.14 -21.68
C LEU A 5 -12.96 -9.97 -23.12
N GLY A 6 -13.53 -10.75 -24.06
CA GLY A 6 -13.24 -10.63 -25.49
C GLY A 6 -13.59 -9.24 -26.04
N GLU A 7 -14.76 -8.70 -25.70
CA GLU A 7 -15.19 -7.35 -26.09
C GLU A 7 -14.21 -6.27 -25.59
N ILE A 8 -13.73 -6.39 -24.34
CA ILE A 8 -12.78 -5.44 -23.77
C ILE A 8 -11.41 -5.55 -24.45
N LEU A 9 -10.94 -6.77 -24.74
CA LEU A 9 -9.67 -7.00 -25.44
C LEU A 9 -9.71 -6.48 -26.88
N ILE A 10 -10.84 -6.59 -27.57
CA ILE A 10 -11.08 -5.93 -28.87
C ILE A 10 -11.02 -4.41 -28.72
N GLY A 11 -11.72 -3.85 -27.72
CA GLY A 11 -11.72 -2.41 -27.45
C GLY A 11 -10.36 -1.84 -27.02
N LEU A 12 -9.42 -2.71 -26.61
CA LEU A 12 -8.02 -2.38 -26.32
C LEU A 12 -7.09 -2.60 -27.53
N GLY A 13 -7.60 -3.10 -28.65
CA GLY A 13 -6.82 -3.41 -29.85
C GLY A 13 -5.91 -4.63 -29.70
N LYS A 14 -6.19 -5.50 -28.72
CA LYS A 14 -5.37 -6.70 -28.41
C LYS A 14 -5.87 -7.96 -29.11
N LEU A 15 -7.16 -8.04 -29.40
CA LEU A 15 -7.76 -9.14 -30.16
C LEU A 15 -8.58 -8.61 -31.33
N SER A 16 -8.62 -9.36 -32.42
CA SER A 16 -9.61 -9.18 -33.49
C SER A 16 -10.88 -10.00 -33.22
N LEU A 17 -11.96 -9.74 -33.98
CA LEU A 17 -13.19 -10.53 -33.91
C LEU A 17 -12.92 -12.02 -34.23
N ASP A 18 -12.11 -12.29 -35.27
CA ASP A 18 -11.70 -13.65 -35.65
C ASP A 18 -10.92 -14.36 -34.53
N ASP A 19 -10.11 -13.62 -33.78
CA ASP A 19 -9.35 -14.19 -32.66
C ASP A 19 -10.27 -14.55 -31.49
N VAL A 20 -11.27 -13.70 -31.21
CA VAL A 20 -12.30 -14.01 -30.20
C VAL A 20 -13.10 -15.25 -30.60
N ASP A 21 -13.50 -15.38 -31.87
CA ASP A 21 -14.23 -16.56 -32.34
C ASP A 21 -13.42 -17.85 -32.19
N LYS A 22 -12.10 -17.81 -32.48
CA LYS A 22 -11.19 -18.95 -32.23
C LYS A 22 -11.13 -19.30 -30.75
N VAL A 23 -10.97 -18.30 -29.88
CA VAL A 23 -10.92 -18.50 -28.42
C VAL A 23 -12.23 -19.10 -27.91
N VAL A 24 -13.39 -18.57 -28.29
CA VAL A 24 -14.71 -19.06 -27.86
C VAL A 24 -14.95 -20.50 -28.32
N ARG A 25 -14.54 -20.84 -29.54
CA ARG A 25 -14.65 -22.20 -30.05
C ARG A 25 -13.83 -23.18 -29.21
N THR A 26 -12.55 -22.88 -28.99
CA THR A 26 -11.66 -23.71 -28.16
C THR A 26 -12.11 -23.74 -26.70
N GLN A 27 -12.66 -22.64 -26.19
CA GLN A 27 -13.26 -22.55 -24.86
C GLN A 27 -14.40 -23.56 -24.69
N THR A 28 -15.29 -23.65 -25.68
CA THR A 28 -16.45 -24.54 -25.68
C THR A 28 -16.03 -26.01 -25.80
N GLU A 29 -14.99 -26.28 -26.58
CA GLU A 29 -14.44 -27.64 -26.76
C GLU A 29 -13.75 -28.18 -25.50
N ARG A 30 -13.20 -27.31 -24.65
CA ARG A 30 -12.34 -27.69 -23.51
C ARG A 30 -12.90 -27.36 -22.13
N ASP A 31 -14.05 -26.70 -22.05
CA ASP A 31 -14.63 -26.18 -20.80
C ASP A 31 -13.62 -25.36 -19.96
N ALA A 32 -12.88 -24.46 -20.62
CA ALA A 32 -11.82 -23.65 -20.02
C ALA A 32 -12.22 -22.18 -19.85
N LEU A 33 -11.41 -21.39 -19.14
CA LEU A 33 -11.62 -19.93 -19.04
C LEU A 33 -11.11 -19.21 -20.30
N PHE A 34 -11.83 -18.17 -20.72
CA PHE A 34 -11.48 -17.40 -21.94
C PHE A 34 -10.04 -16.89 -21.92
N GLY A 35 -9.60 -16.30 -20.79
CA GLY A 35 -8.23 -15.76 -20.67
C GLY A 35 -7.16 -16.85 -20.77
N GLU A 36 -7.38 -18.02 -20.19
CA GLU A 36 -6.45 -19.15 -20.27
C GLU A 36 -6.28 -19.61 -21.72
N VAL A 37 -7.39 -19.80 -22.43
CA VAL A 37 -7.39 -20.20 -23.84
C VAL A 37 -6.71 -19.13 -24.72
N ALA A 38 -7.01 -17.85 -24.50
CA ALA A 38 -6.42 -16.77 -25.28
C ALA A 38 -4.89 -16.68 -25.08
N ARG A 39 -4.39 -16.96 -23.87
CA ARG A 39 -2.97 -17.05 -23.56
C ARG A 39 -2.30 -18.27 -24.18
N GLU A 40 -2.94 -19.44 -24.09
CA GLU A 40 -2.42 -20.67 -24.71
C GLU A 40 -2.28 -20.54 -26.22
N LEU A 41 -3.24 -19.87 -26.86
CA LEU A 41 -3.21 -19.54 -28.29
C LEU A 41 -2.19 -18.44 -28.64
N ARG A 42 -1.50 -17.87 -27.63
CA ARG A 42 -0.52 -16.77 -27.77
C ARG A 42 -1.10 -15.53 -28.45
N LEU A 43 -2.40 -15.31 -28.30
CA LEU A 43 -3.10 -14.14 -28.85
C LEU A 43 -2.98 -12.94 -27.91
N VAL A 44 -2.83 -13.20 -26.61
CA VAL A 44 -2.65 -12.21 -25.54
C VAL A 44 -1.65 -12.75 -24.51
N ASP A 45 -1.04 -11.86 -23.75
CA ASP A 45 -0.25 -12.22 -22.57
C ASP A 45 -1.01 -12.01 -21.26
N ASP A 46 -0.38 -12.34 -20.13
CA ASP A 46 -0.98 -12.16 -18.80
C ASP A 46 -1.24 -10.68 -18.45
N GLN A 47 -0.51 -9.73 -19.04
CA GLN A 47 -0.75 -8.30 -18.83
C GLN A 47 -2.02 -7.84 -19.57
N ASP A 48 -2.21 -8.31 -20.79
CA ASP A 48 -3.40 -8.02 -21.61
C ASP A 48 -4.67 -8.56 -20.95
N ILE A 49 -4.62 -9.79 -20.42
CA ILE A 49 -5.74 -10.39 -19.68
C ILE A 49 -6.03 -9.60 -18.41
N SER A 50 -4.98 -9.29 -17.62
CA SER A 50 -5.12 -8.47 -16.42
C SER A 50 -5.74 -7.11 -16.74
N MET A 51 -5.38 -6.52 -17.88
CA MET A 51 -5.93 -5.24 -18.33
C MET A 51 -7.39 -5.31 -18.71
N ALA A 52 -7.80 -6.35 -19.41
CA ALA A 52 -9.20 -6.56 -19.73
C ALA A 52 -10.03 -6.81 -18.46
N LEU A 53 -9.52 -7.61 -17.53
CA LEU A 53 -10.19 -7.86 -16.25
C LEU A 53 -10.35 -6.60 -15.42
N ALA A 54 -9.31 -5.77 -15.30
CA ALA A 54 -9.43 -4.56 -14.48
C ALA A 54 -10.39 -3.53 -15.07
N ARG A 55 -10.42 -3.37 -16.42
CA ARG A 55 -11.48 -2.57 -17.08
C ARG A 55 -12.87 -3.14 -16.80
N GLN A 56 -13.01 -4.47 -16.85
CA GLN A 56 -14.28 -5.15 -16.58
C GLN A 56 -14.79 -4.90 -15.16
N PHE A 57 -13.88 -4.88 -14.18
CA PHE A 57 -14.21 -4.73 -12.75
C PHE A 57 -14.05 -3.30 -12.21
N ARG A 58 -13.66 -2.32 -13.04
CA ARG A 58 -13.37 -0.92 -12.65
C ARG A 58 -12.37 -0.83 -11.49
N TYR A 59 -11.32 -1.64 -11.55
CA TYR A 59 -10.31 -1.71 -10.50
C TYR A 59 -9.13 -0.77 -10.84
N PRO A 60 -8.72 0.15 -9.95
CA PRO A 60 -7.62 1.08 -10.24
C PRO A 60 -6.27 0.38 -10.13
N TYR A 61 -5.53 0.33 -11.24
CA TYR A 61 -4.18 -0.23 -11.34
C TYR A 61 -3.47 0.41 -12.56
N LEU A 62 -2.15 0.36 -12.60
CA LEU A 62 -1.28 0.98 -13.61
C LEU A 62 -0.66 -0.08 -14.52
N LEU A 63 -0.34 0.28 -15.76
CA LEU A 63 0.42 -0.60 -16.65
C LEU A 63 1.92 -0.51 -16.35
N ARG A 64 2.60 -1.66 -16.35
CA ARG A 64 4.07 -1.70 -16.20
C ARG A 64 4.71 -0.95 -17.37
N GLY A 65 5.54 0.06 -17.06
CA GLY A 65 6.22 0.89 -18.07
C GLY A 65 5.66 2.30 -18.23
N GLU A 66 4.48 2.61 -17.67
CA GLU A 66 3.93 3.98 -17.67
C GLU A 66 4.67 4.95 -16.72
N GLY A 67 5.71 4.47 -16.04
CA GLY A 67 6.66 5.31 -15.32
C GLY A 67 6.12 6.09 -14.12
N ALA A 68 4.86 5.88 -13.74
CA ALA A 68 4.22 6.68 -12.70
C ALA A 68 4.64 6.30 -11.26
N LEU A 69 4.95 5.03 -10.98
CA LEU A 69 5.32 4.54 -9.64
C LEU A 69 6.52 3.57 -9.69
N SER A 70 7.07 3.22 -8.52
CA SER A 70 8.13 2.22 -8.39
C SER A 70 7.61 0.80 -8.70
N PRO A 71 8.38 -0.04 -9.41
CA PRO A 71 8.02 -1.45 -9.67
C PRO A 71 7.81 -2.30 -8.42
N LEU A 72 8.34 -1.86 -7.26
CA LEU A 72 8.11 -2.51 -5.97
C LEU A 72 6.65 -2.41 -5.49
N LEU A 73 5.86 -1.50 -6.07
CA LEU A 73 4.44 -1.34 -5.80
C LEU A 73 3.61 -2.32 -6.63
N MET A 74 3.79 -3.61 -6.37
CA MET A 74 3.11 -4.70 -7.07
C MET A 74 1.59 -4.56 -7.04
N ALA A 75 1.00 -4.09 -5.94
CA ALA A 75 -0.43 -3.84 -5.85
C ALA A 75 -0.93 -2.83 -6.91
N ALA A 76 -0.08 -1.91 -7.34
CA ALA A 76 -0.41 -0.97 -8.40
C ALA A 76 -0.34 -1.60 -9.79
N TYR A 77 0.57 -2.54 -10.04
CA TYR A 77 0.85 -3.04 -11.39
C TYR A 77 0.27 -4.42 -11.71
N ASP A 78 0.06 -5.23 -10.68
CA ASP A 78 -0.31 -6.64 -10.80
C ASP A 78 -1.34 -7.01 -9.72
N PRO A 79 -2.57 -6.47 -9.81
CA PRO A 79 -3.60 -6.60 -8.77
C PRO A 79 -4.15 -8.02 -8.63
N PHE A 80 -3.89 -8.89 -9.60
CA PHE A 80 -4.33 -10.29 -9.62
C PHE A 80 -3.23 -11.28 -9.19
N SER A 81 -2.02 -10.79 -8.90
CA SER A 81 -0.94 -11.61 -8.34
C SER A 81 -1.30 -12.23 -6.98
N GLU A 82 -0.63 -13.33 -6.64
CA GLU A 82 -0.73 -13.95 -5.30
C GLU A 82 -0.35 -12.95 -4.19
N GLN A 83 0.64 -12.09 -4.44
CA GLN A 83 1.04 -11.05 -3.50
C GLN A 83 -0.08 -10.02 -3.28
N ALA A 84 -0.79 -9.63 -4.33
CA ALA A 84 -1.95 -8.75 -4.22
C ALA A 84 -3.12 -9.41 -3.47
N GLU A 85 -3.32 -10.73 -3.62
CA GLU A 85 -4.30 -11.51 -2.84
C GLU A 85 -3.96 -11.50 -1.34
N VAL A 86 -2.68 -11.68 -1.00
CA VAL A 86 -2.21 -11.61 0.40
C VAL A 86 -2.46 -10.21 0.97
N LEU A 87 -2.17 -9.14 0.23
CA LEU A 87 -2.45 -7.77 0.66
C LEU A 87 -3.95 -7.53 0.86
N ARG A 88 -4.80 -8.03 -0.03
CA ARG A 88 -6.27 -7.95 0.10
C ARG A 88 -6.76 -8.72 1.33
N THR A 89 -6.16 -9.87 1.62
CA THR A 89 -6.44 -10.65 2.83
C THR A 89 -6.09 -9.86 4.10
N VAL A 90 -4.87 -9.29 4.16
CA VAL A 90 -4.44 -8.46 5.30
C VAL A 90 -5.35 -7.24 5.45
N ARG A 91 -5.65 -6.52 4.37
CA ARG A 91 -6.57 -5.39 4.35
C ARG A 91 -7.93 -5.78 4.95
N ASN A 92 -8.55 -6.85 4.46
CA ASN A 92 -9.87 -7.30 4.93
C ASN A 92 -9.85 -7.64 6.43
N GLN A 93 -8.80 -8.32 6.91
CA GLN A 93 -8.63 -8.62 8.33
C GLN A 93 -8.49 -7.34 9.17
N LEU A 94 -7.70 -6.36 8.72
CA LEU A 94 -7.55 -5.08 9.40
C LEU A 94 -8.85 -4.27 9.39
N THR A 95 -9.60 -4.28 8.28
CA THR A 95 -10.91 -3.62 8.20
C THR A 95 -11.87 -4.19 9.25
N GLN A 96 -11.90 -5.52 9.40
CA GLN A 96 -12.80 -6.19 10.34
C GLN A 96 -12.38 -6.06 11.81
N THR A 97 -11.07 -6.08 12.09
CA THR A 97 -10.56 -6.16 13.46
C THR A 97 -10.07 -4.82 14.02
N TRP A 98 -9.47 -3.96 13.20
CA TRP A 98 -8.84 -2.72 13.65
C TRP A 98 -9.68 -1.48 13.33
N PHE A 99 -10.05 -1.30 12.05
CA PHE A 99 -10.76 -0.10 11.61
C PHE A 99 -12.26 -0.13 11.97
N SER A 100 -12.83 -1.30 12.28
CA SER A 100 -14.20 -1.45 12.78
C SER A 100 -14.42 -0.79 14.15
N GLU A 101 -13.37 -0.64 14.96
CA GLU A 101 -13.41 0.04 16.27
C GLU A 101 -13.40 1.59 16.15
N LYS A 102 -13.67 2.14 14.97
CA LYS A 102 -13.55 3.58 14.64
C LYS A 102 -12.13 4.14 14.77
N ARG A 103 -11.12 3.27 14.89
CA ARG A 103 -9.71 3.66 14.77
C ARG A 103 -9.45 4.08 13.33
N LYS A 104 -8.69 5.16 13.13
CA LYS A 104 -8.35 5.68 11.79
C LYS A 104 -6.88 5.49 11.45
N GLY A 105 -6.00 5.45 12.47
CA GLY A 105 -4.56 5.34 12.28
C GLY A 105 -4.02 3.95 12.61
N LEU A 106 -3.02 3.52 11.86
CA LEU A 106 -2.23 2.33 12.14
C LEU A 106 -0.78 2.57 11.74
N VAL A 107 0.15 2.38 12.68
CA VAL A 107 1.58 2.42 12.39
C VAL A 107 2.03 1.09 11.79
N VAL A 108 2.81 1.12 10.73
CA VAL A 108 3.41 -0.08 10.16
C VAL A 108 4.91 -0.02 10.39
N LEU A 109 5.42 -0.92 11.22
CA LEU A 109 6.81 -0.90 11.67
C LEU A 109 7.52 -2.21 11.37
N GLY A 110 8.82 -2.11 11.08
CA GLY A 110 9.70 -3.26 10.96
C GLY A 110 10.26 -3.69 12.31
N CYS A 111 10.40 -5.00 12.53
CA CYS A 111 11.08 -5.52 13.73
C CYS A 111 12.61 -5.56 13.58
N GLY A 112 13.11 -5.85 12.37
CA GLY A 112 14.54 -5.92 12.06
C GLY A 112 14.97 -4.86 11.05
N ALA A 113 16.28 -4.65 10.89
CA ALA A 113 16.79 -3.77 9.84
C ALA A 113 16.44 -4.32 8.45
N GLY A 114 16.00 -3.44 7.53
CA GLY A 114 15.62 -3.86 6.18
C GLY A 114 14.42 -4.81 6.13
N ALA A 115 13.49 -4.71 7.09
CA ALA A 115 12.28 -5.52 7.15
C ALA A 115 11.32 -5.30 5.96
N GLY A 116 11.53 -4.24 5.17
CA GLY A 116 10.68 -3.92 4.01
C GLY A 116 9.34 -3.30 4.39
N ASN A 117 9.20 -2.76 5.61
CA ASN A 117 7.95 -2.14 6.06
C ASN A 117 7.51 -0.98 5.16
N SER A 118 8.42 -0.15 4.64
CA SER A 118 8.04 0.95 3.74
C SER A 118 7.36 0.47 2.46
N VAL A 119 7.93 -0.54 1.80
CA VAL A 119 7.35 -1.15 0.59
C VAL A 119 6.03 -1.85 0.91
N PHE A 120 5.98 -2.58 2.03
CA PHE A 120 4.76 -3.24 2.47
C PHE A 120 3.64 -2.23 2.77
N THR A 121 3.95 -1.14 3.49
CA THR A 121 2.99 -0.08 3.84
C THR A 121 2.43 0.59 2.60
N ALA A 122 3.28 0.89 1.62
CA ALA A 122 2.86 1.47 0.34
C ALA A 122 1.88 0.56 -0.43
N ASN A 123 2.22 -0.72 -0.53
CA ASN A 123 1.35 -1.71 -1.17
C ASN A 123 0.03 -1.95 -0.41
N LEU A 124 0.07 -1.92 0.93
CA LEU A 124 -1.13 -2.00 1.75
C LEU A 124 -2.03 -0.77 1.54
N ALA A 125 -1.45 0.43 1.47
CA ALA A 125 -2.18 1.67 1.20
C ALA A 125 -2.88 1.63 -0.17
N LEU A 126 -2.19 1.13 -1.20
CA LEU A 126 -2.78 0.89 -2.52
C LEU A 126 -3.95 -0.09 -2.44
N SER A 127 -3.81 -1.18 -1.68
CA SER A 127 -4.88 -2.17 -1.51
C SER A 127 -6.15 -1.57 -0.85
N PHE A 128 -6.00 -0.66 0.12
CA PHE A 128 -7.13 0.08 0.69
C PHE A 128 -7.75 1.05 -0.32
N ALA A 129 -6.94 1.83 -1.03
CA ALA A 129 -7.43 2.76 -2.04
C ALA A 129 -8.17 2.07 -3.18
N GLN A 130 -7.75 0.86 -3.58
CA GLN A 130 -8.45 0.02 -4.56
C GLN A 130 -9.81 -0.47 -4.09
N ALA A 131 -10.03 -0.57 -2.77
CA ALA A 131 -11.36 -0.79 -2.20
C ALA A 131 -12.18 0.50 -2.09
N ASN A 132 -11.69 1.60 -2.67
CA ASN A 132 -12.28 2.93 -2.60
C ASN A 132 -12.37 3.52 -1.18
N GLU A 133 -11.53 3.02 -0.26
CA GLU A 133 -11.38 3.60 1.07
C GLU A 133 -10.48 4.84 0.98
N ARG A 134 -10.94 5.97 1.54
CA ARG A 134 -10.17 7.22 1.47
C ARG A 134 -8.94 7.09 2.37
N THR A 135 -7.80 6.84 1.75
CA THR A 135 -6.57 6.37 2.40
C THR A 135 -5.49 7.44 2.35
N LEU A 136 -4.89 7.73 3.50
CA LEU A 136 -3.69 8.55 3.63
C LEU A 136 -2.50 7.69 4.03
N LEU A 137 -1.45 7.72 3.22
CA LEU A 137 -0.14 7.19 3.56
C LEU A 137 0.75 8.33 4.06
N ILE A 138 1.27 8.20 5.28
CA ILE A 138 2.18 9.17 5.88
C ILE A 138 3.57 8.54 5.98
N ASP A 139 4.58 9.18 5.38
CA ASP A 139 5.98 8.84 5.62
C ASP A 139 6.44 9.52 6.91
N ALA A 140 6.32 8.81 8.03
CA ALA A 140 6.81 9.26 9.33
C ALA A 140 8.27 8.79 9.59
N ASN A 141 8.95 8.22 8.60
CA ASN A 141 10.37 7.91 8.67
C ASN A 141 11.22 9.10 8.20
N MET A 142 11.32 10.10 9.06
CA MET A 142 12.12 11.30 8.79
C MET A 142 13.64 11.08 8.80
N ARG A 143 14.11 9.87 9.14
CA ARG A 143 15.55 9.53 9.12
C ARG A 143 16.02 9.04 7.77
N ALA A 144 15.20 8.21 7.13
CA ALA A 144 15.45 7.63 5.81
C ALA A 144 14.12 7.54 5.05
N PRO A 145 13.54 8.68 4.66
CA PRO A 145 12.24 8.69 3.99
C PRO A 145 12.35 8.04 2.62
N SER A 146 11.37 7.24 2.25
CA SER A 146 11.41 6.46 1.00
C SER A 146 10.09 6.42 0.24
N GLN A 147 8.99 6.89 0.85
CA GLN A 147 7.69 6.85 0.18
C GLN A 147 7.66 7.76 -1.05
N HIS A 148 8.34 8.91 -0.98
CA HIS A 148 8.42 9.81 -2.14
C HIS A 148 9.11 9.16 -3.35
N GLU A 149 10.12 8.31 -3.13
CA GLU A 149 10.79 7.52 -4.17
C GLU A 149 9.86 6.43 -4.73
N LEU A 150 9.15 5.71 -3.84
CA LEU A 150 8.21 4.65 -4.22
C LEU A 150 7.06 5.18 -5.07
N PHE A 151 6.55 6.36 -4.73
CA PHE A 151 5.45 7.00 -5.44
C PHE A 151 5.91 7.97 -6.54
N ARG A 152 7.22 8.11 -6.75
CA ARG A 152 7.84 9.07 -7.69
C ARG A 152 7.27 10.48 -7.56
N SER A 153 6.83 10.84 -6.35
CA SER A 153 6.47 12.20 -6.01
C SER A 153 7.77 12.95 -5.72
N GLY A 154 7.91 14.18 -6.22
CA GLY A 154 9.12 14.98 -5.95
C GLY A 154 9.39 15.14 -4.46
N PRO A 155 10.62 15.54 -4.06
CA PRO A 155 10.90 15.92 -2.68
C PRO A 155 10.09 17.19 -2.37
N HIS A 156 8.94 16.99 -1.74
CA HIS A 156 8.02 18.05 -1.39
C HIS A 156 8.10 18.38 0.10
N GLN A 157 7.57 19.55 0.45
CA GLN A 157 7.19 19.83 1.82
C GLN A 157 6.22 18.74 2.30
N GLY A 158 6.36 18.32 3.54
CA GLY A 158 5.64 17.17 4.06
C GLY A 158 5.47 17.24 5.57
N LEU A 159 5.44 16.07 6.21
CA LEU A 159 5.10 15.92 7.61
C LEU A 159 5.95 16.80 8.53
N SER A 160 7.27 16.84 8.32
CA SER A 160 8.16 17.65 9.15
C SER A 160 7.85 19.14 9.04
N ASP A 161 7.54 19.61 7.83
CA ASP A 161 7.19 21.00 7.55
C ASP A 161 5.83 21.36 8.20
N MET A 162 4.84 20.45 8.15
CA MET A 162 3.53 20.63 8.79
C MET A 162 3.62 20.72 10.31
N ILE A 163 4.42 19.86 10.96
CA ILE A 163 4.56 19.88 12.42
C ILE A 163 5.26 21.16 12.88
N ALA A 164 6.22 21.66 12.09
CA ALA A 164 6.89 22.93 12.32
C ALA A 164 5.99 24.17 12.11
N GLY A 165 4.69 24.00 11.85
CA GLY A 165 3.72 25.08 11.73
C GLY A 165 3.69 25.77 10.36
N ARG A 166 4.34 25.19 9.33
CA ARG A 166 4.19 25.68 7.94
C ARG A 166 2.82 25.26 7.39
N ARG A 167 2.31 26.02 6.42
CA ARG A 167 0.91 25.88 5.94
C ARG A 167 0.62 24.47 5.40
N MET A 168 -0.45 23.87 5.90
CA MET A 168 -0.86 22.49 5.61
C MET A 168 -1.42 22.24 4.21
N ALA A 169 -1.99 23.26 3.55
CA ALA A 169 -2.93 23.09 2.44
C ALA A 169 -2.33 22.48 1.16
N ASP A 170 -1.00 22.43 1.06
CA ASP A 170 -0.31 22.05 -0.18
C ASP A 170 0.66 20.86 0.00
N MET A 171 0.55 20.12 1.12
CA MET A 171 1.53 19.09 1.50
C MET A 171 1.00 17.65 1.45
N ILE A 172 -0.29 17.46 1.14
CA ILE A 172 -0.90 16.14 0.95
C ILE A 172 -1.21 15.99 -0.54
N PHE A 173 -0.58 15.00 -1.16
CA PHE A 173 -0.60 14.83 -2.61
C PHE A 173 -1.50 13.67 -3.02
N PRO A 174 -2.46 13.84 -3.94
CA PRO A 174 -3.18 12.72 -4.52
C PRO A 174 -2.21 11.84 -5.33
N VAL A 175 -2.39 10.52 -5.27
CA VAL A 175 -1.56 9.59 -6.04
C VAL A 175 -2.18 9.37 -7.43
N PRO A 176 -1.47 9.67 -8.53
CA PRO A 176 -1.99 9.47 -9.88
C PRO A 176 -2.41 8.00 -10.12
N GLY A 177 -3.60 7.81 -10.70
CA GLY A 177 -4.18 6.49 -10.95
C GLY A 177 -4.96 5.89 -9.78
N PHE A 178 -5.00 6.55 -8.62
CA PHE A 178 -5.70 6.08 -7.41
C PHE A 178 -6.49 7.22 -6.75
N ASP A 179 -7.76 7.38 -7.11
CA ASP A 179 -8.62 8.49 -6.69
C ASP A 179 -8.76 8.64 -5.16
N SER A 180 -8.67 7.52 -4.45
CA SER A 180 -8.85 7.43 -3.01
C SER A 180 -7.54 7.34 -2.23
N LEU A 181 -6.37 7.49 -2.89
CA LEU A 181 -5.06 7.44 -2.24
C LEU A 181 -4.37 8.81 -2.21
N TYR A 182 -3.88 9.15 -1.02
CA TYR A 182 -3.14 10.38 -0.78
C TYR A 182 -1.82 10.06 -0.06
N LEU A 183 -0.77 10.80 -0.40
CA LEU A 183 0.55 10.71 0.19
C LEU A 183 0.89 11.99 0.93
N LEU A 184 1.30 11.85 2.19
CA LEU A 184 2.01 12.87 2.95
C LEU A 184 3.47 12.42 3.08
N PRO A 185 4.39 12.97 2.28
CA PRO A 185 5.81 12.62 2.37
C PRO A 185 6.40 13.13 3.69
N ALA A 186 7.61 12.66 4.04
CA ALA A 186 8.25 13.05 5.30
C ALA A 186 8.59 14.55 5.36
N GLY A 187 8.81 15.17 4.20
CA GLY A 187 9.20 16.56 4.09
C GLY A 187 10.71 16.75 4.21
N THR A 188 11.11 17.98 4.55
CA THR A 188 12.51 18.31 4.81
C THR A 188 13.06 17.47 5.96
N VAL A 189 14.15 16.72 5.76
CA VAL A 189 14.78 15.91 6.82
C VAL A 189 15.23 16.84 7.96
N PRO A 190 14.63 16.75 9.16
CA PRO A 190 15.00 17.62 10.26
C PRO A 190 16.29 17.11 10.95
N PRO A 191 17.07 17.99 11.60
CA PRO A 191 18.23 17.56 12.38
C PRO A 191 17.83 16.69 13.58
N ASN A 192 16.65 16.96 14.16
CA ASN A 192 16.13 16.26 15.35
C ASN A 192 14.72 15.69 15.11
N PRO A 193 14.57 14.54 14.42
CA PRO A 193 13.26 13.94 14.14
C PRO A 193 12.40 13.66 15.38
N GLN A 194 13.00 13.17 16.46
CA GLN A 194 12.26 12.75 17.66
C GLN A 194 11.60 13.92 18.38
N GLU A 195 12.30 15.04 18.52
CA GLU A 195 11.76 16.25 19.15
C GLU A 195 10.55 16.78 18.38
N LEU A 196 10.62 16.71 17.05
CA LEU A 196 9.52 17.10 16.18
C LEU A 196 8.32 16.16 16.33
N LEU A 197 8.55 14.84 16.38
CA LEU A 197 7.48 13.86 16.58
C LEU A 197 6.82 13.94 17.97
N LEU A 198 7.55 14.42 18.99
CA LEU A 198 7.01 14.68 20.32
C LEU A 198 6.25 16.01 20.44
N HIS A 199 6.33 16.86 19.42
CA HIS A 199 5.68 18.16 19.44
C HIS A 199 4.15 18.02 19.52
N PRO A 200 3.44 18.81 20.35
CA PRO A 200 1.98 18.75 20.47
C PRO A 200 1.23 18.93 19.14
N GLY A 201 1.85 19.64 18.20
CA GLY A 201 1.33 19.84 16.85
C GLY A 201 1.12 18.53 16.06
N PHE A 202 1.91 17.48 16.34
CA PHE A 202 1.76 16.19 15.66
C PHE A 202 0.47 15.46 16.07
N ARG A 203 0.15 15.44 17.38
CA ARG A 203 -1.13 14.90 17.85
C ARG A 203 -2.32 15.64 17.26
N GLY A 204 -2.29 16.98 17.30
CA GLY A 204 -3.36 17.79 16.71
C GLY A 204 -3.50 17.60 15.20
N LEU A 205 -2.39 17.32 14.50
CA LEU A 205 -2.40 16.96 13.08
C LEU A 205 -3.12 15.63 12.86
N ASN A 206 -2.77 14.58 13.60
CA ASN A 206 -3.41 13.27 13.49
C ASN A 206 -4.93 13.34 13.73
N GLU A 207 -5.36 14.12 14.73
CA GLU A 207 -6.78 14.35 15.02
C GLU A 207 -7.52 15.07 13.88
N ARG A 208 -6.87 16.00 13.18
CA ARG A 208 -7.45 16.67 12.00
C ARG A 208 -7.52 15.74 10.79
N LEU A 209 -6.49 14.92 10.57
CA LEU A 209 -6.43 13.97 9.47
C LEU A 209 -7.46 12.84 9.65
N ALA A 210 -7.66 12.36 10.88
CA ALA A 210 -8.65 11.34 11.21
C ALA A 210 -10.10 11.73 10.89
N LYS A 211 -10.38 13.02 10.70
CA LYS A 211 -11.70 13.52 10.26
C LYS A 211 -11.87 13.52 8.74
N GLN A 212 -10.78 13.41 7.99
CA GLN A 212 -10.78 13.53 6.52
C GLN A 212 -10.56 12.19 5.82
N PHE A 213 -9.92 11.23 6.50
CA PHE A 213 -9.55 9.94 5.93
C PHE A 213 -10.19 8.80 6.71
N ASP A 214 -10.49 7.72 6.00
CA ASP A 214 -11.02 6.49 6.58
C ASP A 214 -9.91 5.60 7.12
N VAL A 215 -8.78 5.60 6.42
CA VAL A 215 -7.59 4.83 6.76
C VAL A 215 -6.37 5.73 6.70
N ILE A 216 -5.57 5.73 7.76
CA ILE A 216 -4.28 6.44 7.85
C ILE A 216 -3.21 5.41 8.19
N LEU A 217 -2.30 5.16 7.26
CA LEU A 217 -1.16 4.29 7.46
C LEU A 217 0.09 5.14 7.66
N LEU A 218 0.82 4.89 8.74
CA LEU A 218 2.06 5.61 9.04
C LEU A 218 3.24 4.66 8.87
N ASP A 219 4.07 4.93 7.87
CA ASP A 219 5.36 4.27 7.70
C ASP A 219 6.38 4.89 8.65
N VAL A 220 7.10 4.05 9.39
CA VAL A 220 8.06 4.48 10.42
C VAL A 220 9.37 3.71 10.27
N PRO A 221 10.49 4.18 10.86
CA PRO A 221 11.71 3.37 10.86
C PRO A 221 11.50 2.05 11.61
N SER A 222 12.39 1.08 11.35
CA SER A 222 12.41 -0.17 12.11
C SER A 222 12.70 0.07 13.59
N LEU A 223 12.07 -0.72 14.47
CA LEU A 223 12.38 -0.71 15.91
C LEU A 223 13.83 -1.09 16.21
N ALA A 224 14.49 -1.82 15.30
CA ALA A 224 15.91 -2.15 15.42
C ALA A 224 16.83 -0.94 15.19
N THR A 225 16.37 0.09 14.48
CA THR A 225 17.22 1.22 14.06
C THR A 225 16.90 2.53 14.78
N ALA A 226 15.65 2.76 15.18
CA ALA A 226 15.26 3.99 15.85
C ALA A 226 14.06 3.83 16.79
N HIS A 227 14.00 4.66 17.83
CA HIS A 227 12.88 4.71 18.79
C HIS A 227 11.68 5.51 18.27
N ASP A 228 11.84 6.22 17.16
CA ASP A 228 10.84 7.11 16.56
C ASP A 228 9.51 6.36 16.30
N ALA A 229 9.59 5.08 15.91
CA ALA A 229 8.43 4.22 15.71
C ALA A 229 7.56 4.06 16.97
N LEU A 230 8.15 3.97 18.17
CA LEU A 230 7.40 3.89 19.42
C LEU A 230 6.68 5.20 19.73
N ILE A 231 7.31 6.35 19.45
CA ILE A 231 6.72 7.67 19.68
C ILE A 231 5.48 7.84 18.79
N VAL A 232 5.60 7.50 17.51
CA VAL A 232 4.49 7.59 16.55
C VAL A 232 3.39 6.59 16.89
N ALA A 233 3.75 5.35 17.24
CA ALA A 233 2.77 4.31 17.58
C ALA A 233 2.04 4.59 18.90
N ALA A 234 2.69 5.19 19.90
CA ALA A 234 2.04 5.60 21.14
C ALA A 234 0.99 6.69 20.91
N GLN A 235 1.24 7.63 19.99
CA GLN A 235 0.29 8.68 19.66
C GLN A 235 -0.85 8.20 18.74
N THR A 236 -0.57 7.25 17.86
CA THR A 236 -1.58 6.62 16.98
C THR A 236 -2.43 5.58 17.74
N GLY A 237 -1.88 4.97 18.79
CA GLY A 237 -2.55 3.96 19.62
C GLY A 237 -2.47 2.53 19.08
N GLY A 238 -1.71 2.28 18.01
CA GLY A 238 -1.53 0.92 17.51
C GLY A 238 -0.50 0.73 16.41
N ALA A 239 -0.11 -0.53 16.24
CA ALA A 239 0.92 -0.95 15.30
C ALA A 239 0.62 -2.29 14.62
N LEU A 240 1.13 -2.45 13.40
CA LEU A 240 1.27 -3.68 12.65
C LEU A 240 2.76 -3.98 12.46
N MET A 241 3.20 -5.18 12.86
CA MET A 241 4.61 -5.58 12.73
C MET A 241 4.88 -6.26 11.39
N VAL A 242 5.91 -5.80 10.70
CA VAL A 242 6.43 -6.44 9.48
C VAL A 242 7.70 -7.22 9.83
N LEU A 243 7.68 -8.50 9.46
CA LEU A 243 8.76 -9.46 9.70
C LEU A 243 9.31 -9.92 8.35
N ARG A 244 10.63 -9.91 8.17
CA ARG A 244 11.23 -10.44 6.94
C ARG A 244 11.62 -11.89 7.11
N ARG A 245 11.14 -12.74 6.22
CA ARG A 245 11.47 -14.17 6.18
C ARG A 245 12.99 -14.37 6.13
N HIS A 246 13.50 -15.34 6.88
CA HIS A 246 14.93 -15.67 6.99
C HIS A 246 15.87 -14.56 7.49
N ALA A 247 15.36 -13.37 7.81
CA ALA A 247 16.15 -12.23 8.27
C ALA A 247 15.76 -11.79 9.69
N THR A 248 14.46 -11.67 9.98
CA THR A 248 14.00 -11.25 11.31
C THR A 248 14.07 -12.40 12.31
N ARG A 249 14.81 -12.19 13.40
CA ARG A 249 15.02 -13.16 14.46
C ARG A 249 13.85 -13.16 15.43
N VAL A 250 13.51 -14.34 15.97
CA VAL A 250 12.46 -14.49 16.99
C VAL A 250 12.71 -13.61 18.23
N THR A 251 13.98 -13.39 18.59
CA THR A 251 14.35 -12.49 19.69
C THR A 251 13.95 -11.04 19.42
N GLU A 252 14.16 -10.54 18.19
CA GLU A 252 13.76 -9.19 17.78
C GLU A 252 12.25 -9.02 17.87
N VAL A 253 11.48 -10.04 17.45
CA VAL A 253 10.01 -10.02 17.56
C VAL A 253 9.56 -9.98 19.02
N LYS A 254 10.18 -10.78 19.89
CA LYS A 254 9.86 -10.79 21.33
C LYS A 254 10.17 -9.45 21.99
N ASP A 255 11.30 -8.84 21.64
CA ASP A 255 11.70 -7.55 22.20
C ASP A 255 10.82 -6.42 21.68
N ALA A 256 10.50 -6.40 20.38
CA ALA A 256 9.55 -5.45 19.78
C ALA A 256 8.18 -5.56 20.46
N THR A 257 7.64 -6.77 20.61
CA THR A 257 6.35 -7.01 21.30
C THR A 257 6.39 -6.50 22.74
N ARG A 258 7.49 -6.72 23.46
CA ARG A 258 7.67 -6.24 24.84
C ARG A 258 7.71 -4.71 24.90
N GLN A 259 8.41 -4.06 23.97
CA GLN A 259 8.49 -2.59 23.88
C GLN A 259 7.11 -1.98 23.60
N LEU A 260 6.39 -2.50 22.61
CA LEU A 260 5.03 -2.06 22.28
C LEU A 260 4.08 -2.20 23.48
N ARG A 261 4.10 -3.35 24.15
CA ARG A 261 3.27 -3.60 25.35
C ARG A 261 3.60 -2.64 26.50
N ARG A 262 4.89 -2.37 26.75
CA ARG A 262 5.33 -1.42 27.80
C ARG A 262 4.88 0.01 27.50
N ALA A 263 4.82 0.39 26.23
CA ALA A 263 4.34 1.69 25.78
C ALA A 263 2.80 1.79 25.69
N GLY A 264 2.06 0.73 26.06
CA GLY A 264 0.60 0.72 25.99
C GLY A 264 0.04 0.68 24.55
N ILE A 265 0.84 0.27 23.58
CA ILE A 265 0.46 0.23 22.16
C ILE A 265 -0.25 -1.09 21.86
N SER A 266 -1.45 -1.02 21.27
CA SER A 266 -2.17 -2.21 20.82
C SER A 266 -1.55 -2.75 19.52
N LEU A 267 -1.24 -4.05 19.52
CA LEU A 267 -0.70 -4.73 18.35
C LEU A 267 -1.86 -5.30 17.52
N ALA A 268 -2.06 -4.79 16.30
CA ALA A 268 -3.08 -5.28 15.38
C ALA A 268 -2.74 -6.69 14.82
N GLY A 269 -1.46 -7.01 14.74
CA GLY A 269 -0.98 -8.32 14.28
C GLY A 269 0.46 -8.26 13.77
N CYS A 270 0.88 -9.31 13.07
CA CYS A 270 2.14 -9.36 12.34
C CYS A 270 1.94 -9.91 10.93
N VAL A 271 2.78 -9.46 10.00
CA VAL A 271 2.84 -9.94 8.62
C VAL A 271 4.26 -10.35 8.31
N MET A 272 4.42 -11.52 7.71
CA MET A 272 5.71 -11.98 7.22
C MET A 272 5.83 -11.72 5.73
N VAL A 273 6.91 -11.07 5.31
CA VAL A 273 7.21 -10.70 3.93
C VAL A 273 8.46 -11.41 3.45
N ASP A 274 8.49 -11.73 2.16
CA ASP A 274 9.64 -12.30 1.44
C ASP A 274 9.87 -11.35 0.25
N PHE A 275 10.77 -10.38 0.41
CA PHE A 275 11.20 -9.46 -0.64
C PHE A 275 12.55 -9.90 -1.20
#